data_AF-A0A2V1BEU5-F1
#
_entry.id   AF-A0A2V1BEU5-F1
#
_cell.length_a   1.000
_cell.length_b   1.000
_cell.length_c   1.000
_cell.angle_alpha   90.00
_cell.angle_beta   90.00
_cell.angle_gamma   90.00
#
_symmetry.space_group_name_H-M   'P 1'
#
loop_
_entity.id
_entity.type
_entity.pdbx_description
1 polymer ?
#
loop_
_entity_poly.entity_id
_entity_poly.type
_entity_poly.pdbx_seq_one_letter_code
_entity_poly.pdbx_strand_id
1 'polypeptide(L)'
;MAPQPSTEEADAHQALLKQLDIHAIHKPFRNHHWKPNQRRNKNIKTILGDAVRKEASLLPTHENSGAATPNLDESFTSTDGESTPAVSTPGSTLQPPNLAQASRNLSKLVLERNMRSNGFSNAPSATYTNIESAPSLAHSKHYCDITGLGAPYTDPKTRLRYHDKEVFGVIRTLGQGVAEQYLEARGAHTVLK
;
A
#
# COMPACT_ATOMS: atom_id res chain seq x y z
N MET A 1 36.75 -33.36 -6.04
CA MET A 1 36.97 -32.90 -4.65
C MET A 1 37.59 -31.52 -4.75
N ALA A 2 36.89 -30.46 -4.36
CA ALA A 2 37.44 -29.10 -4.47
C ALA A 2 38.69 -28.98 -3.56
N PRO A 3 39.77 -28.32 -4.01
CA PRO A 3 40.93 -28.10 -3.17
C PRO A 3 40.53 -27.27 -1.95
N GLN A 4 40.92 -27.72 -0.77
CA GLN A 4 40.69 -26.96 0.46
C GLN A 4 41.56 -25.70 0.40
N PRO A 5 41.02 -24.51 0.74
CA PRO A 5 41.81 -23.30 0.77
C PRO A 5 42.95 -23.46 1.77
N SER A 6 44.11 -22.90 1.43
CA SER A 6 45.25 -22.85 2.35
C SER A 6 44.88 -22.02 3.58
N THR A 7 45.54 -22.28 4.71
CA THR A 7 45.31 -21.53 5.96
C THR A 7 45.51 -20.03 5.76
N GLU A 8 46.48 -19.63 4.95
CA GLU A 8 46.77 -18.24 4.62
C GLU A 8 45.61 -17.57 3.85
N GLU A 9 45.00 -18.27 2.91
CA GLU A 9 43.82 -17.78 2.17
C GLU A 9 42.60 -17.65 3.09
N ALA A 10 42.43 -18.59 4.03
CA ALA A 10 41.35 -18.52 5.02
C ALA A 10 41.52 -17.32 5.98
N ASP A 11 42.75 -17.06 6.42
CA ASP A 11 43.08 -15.92 7.28
C ASP A 11 42.91 -14.58 6.55
N ALA A 12 43.35 -14.51 5.28
CA ALA A 12 43.16 -13.34 4.43
C ALA A 12 41.67 -13.05 4.19
N HIS A 13 40.86 -14.09 3.95
CA HIS A 13 39.41 -13.96 3.82
C HIS A 13 38.77 -13.44 5.13
N GLN A 14 39.23 -13.94 6.28
CA GLN A 14 38.72 -13.48 7.57
C GLN A 14 39.11 -12.03 7.87
N ALA A 15 40.32 -11.61 7.48
CA ALA A 15 40.75 -10.22 7.57
C ALA A 15 39.88 -9.29 6.71
N LEU A 16 39.54 -9.72 5.49
CA LEU A 16 38.65 -8.98 4.59
C LEU A 16 37.25 -8.82 5.18
N LEU A 17 36.68 -9.88 5.77
CA LEU A 17 35.37 -9.79 6.44
C LEU A 17 35.38 -8.80 7.60
N LYS A 18 36.45 -8.76 8.40
CA LYS A 18 36.60 -7.80 9.51
C LYS A 18 36.71 -6.36 9.00
N GLN A 19 37.42 -6.14 7.91
CA GLN A 19 37.56 -4.83 7.31
C GLN A 19 36.24 -4.29 6.76
N LEU A 20 35.37 -5.15 6.24
CA LEU A 20 34.06 -4.80 5.69
C LEU A 20 32.95 -4.66 6.75
N ASP A 21 33.27 -4.87 8.04
CA ASP A 21 32.29 -4.73 9.11
C ASP A 21 32.03 -3.28 9.51
N ILE A 22 30.80 -2.83 9.28
CA ILE A 22 30.33 -1.48 9.63
C ILE A 22 30.09 -1.28 11.14
N HIS A 23 30.20 -2.32 11.97
CA HIS A 23 30.03 -2.24 13.43
C HIS A 23 31.35 -2.00 14.16
N ALA A 24 32.47 -2.43 13.57
CA ALA A 24 33.81 -2.18 14.09
C ALA A 24 34.12 -0.67 14.19
N ILE A 25 33.50 0.14 13.33
CA ILE A 25 33.65 1.60 13.31
C ILE A 25 32.54 2.26 14.14
N HIS A 26 32.95 3.04 15.15
CA HIS A 26 32.02 3.84 15.97
C HIS A 26 31.33 4.92 15.12
N LYS A 27 30.04 5.16 15.37
CA LYS A 27 29.19 6.09 14.59
C LYS A 27 28.87 7.35 15.43
N PRO A 28 29.77 8.35 15.51
CA PRO A 28 29.58 9.54 16.38
C PRO A 28 28.42 10.44 15.93
N PHE A 29 27.95 10.27 14.70
CA PHE A 29 26.84 11.02 14.12
C PHE A 29 25.47 10.35 14.34
N ARG A 30 25.41 9.14 14.91
CA ARG A 30 24.14 8.41 15.09
C ARG A 30 23.51 8.78 16.43
N ASN A 31 22.30 9.36 16.39
CA ASN A 31 21.55 9.65 17.59
C ASN A 31 21.16 8.34 18.33
N HIS A 32 21.62 8.19 19.58
CA HIS A 32 21.33 7.03 20.43
C HIS A 32 19.87 6.95 20.91
N HIS A 33 19.15 8.07 20.95
CA HIS A 33 17.76 8.10 21.39
C HIS A 33 16.78 7.66 20.30
N TRP A 34 17.21 7.65 19.03
CA TRP A 34 16.35 7.25 17.94
C TRP A 34 16.12 5.73 17.95
N LYS A 35 14.84 5.32 18.01
CA LYS A 35 14.42 3.91 17.96
C LYS A 35 13.71 3.62 16.63
N PRO A 36 14.07 2.52 15.92
CA PRO A 36 13.41 2.16 14.68
C PRO A 36 11.95 1.80 14.92
N ASN A 37 11.05 2.29 14.07
CA ASN A 37 9.66 1.86 14.07
C ASN A 37 9.55 0.43 13.49
N GLN A 38 8.75 -0.42 14.14
CA GLN A 38 8.48 -1.80 13.70
C GLN A 38 7.71 -1.85 12.37
N ARG A 39 6.84 -0.87 12.11
CA ARG A 39 5.93 -0.85 10.94
C ARG A 39 6.53 -0.18 9.70
N ARG A 40 7.85 -0.32 9.46
CA ARG A 40 8.55 0.31 8.32
C ARG A 40 8.59 -0.56 7.07
N ASN A 41 8.79 -1.86 7.24
CA ASN A 41 8.91 -2.80 6.13
C ASN A 41 7.51 -3.19 5.65
N LYS A 42 7.00 -2.52 4.61
CA LYS A 42 5.66 -2.74 4.04
C LYS A 42 5.77 -3.13 2.58
N ASN A 43 4.87 -4.01 2.12
CA ASN A 43 4.71 -4.29 0.68
C ASN A 43 3.95 -3.13 0.00
N ILE A 44 4.13 -2.95 -1.29
CA ILE A 44 3.42 -1.96 -2.13
C ILE A 44 1.91 -2.03 -1.90
N LYS A 45 1.35 -3.25 -1.84
CA LYS A 45 -0.08 -3.46 -1.53
C LYS A 45 -0.51 -2.81 -0.22
N THR A 46 0.29 -2.95 0.83
CA THR A 46 -0.01 -2.36 2.15
C THR A 46 0.17 -0.85 2.14
N ILE A 47 1.24 -0.34 1.51
CA ILE A 47 1.49 1.11 1.36
C ILE A 47 0.31 1.77 0.66
N LEU A 48 -0.19 1.14 -0.40
CA LEU A 48 -1.30 1.64 -1.17
C LEU A 48 -2.63 1.56 -0.41
N GLY A 49 -2.86 0.46 0.32
CA GLY A 49 -4.03 0.33 1.19
C GLY A 49 -4.06 1.40 2.30
N ASP A 50 -2.89 1.75 2.86
CA ASP A 50 -2.77 2.83 3.83
C ASP A 50 -3.03 4.21 3.19
N ALA A 51 -2.55 4.44 1.96
CA ALA A 51 -2.79 5.67 1.21
C ALA A 51 -4.28 5.89 0.92
N VAL A 52 -4.97 4.86 0.39
CA VAL A 52 -6.42 4.91 0.12
C VAL A 52 -7.21 5.17 1.41
N ARG A 53 -6.87 4.48 2.51
CA ARG A 53 -7.55 4.68 3.81
C ARG A 53 -7.32 6.09 4.37
N LYS A 54 -6.12 6.64 4.16
CA LYS A 54 -5.78 8.01 4.56
C LYS A 54 -6.56 9.04 3.74
N GLU A 55 -6.68 8.86 2.43
CA GLU A 55 -7.51 9.71 1.57
C GLU A 55 -9.00 9.65 1.96
N ALA A 56 -9.52 8.45 2.22
CA ALA A 56 -10.91 8.28 2.68
C ALA A 56 -11.19 8.99 4.02
N SER A 57 -10.23 9.00 4.94
CA SER A 57 -10.35 9.72 6.22
C SER A 57 -10.26 11.25 6.07
N LEU A 58 -9.78 11.73 4.94
CA LEU A 58 -9.60 13.15 4.65
C LEU A 58 -10.79 13.74 3.87
N LEU A 59 -11.59 12.90 3.22
CA LEU A 59 -12.87 13.30 2.63
C LEU A 59 -13.87 13.63 3.75
N PRO A 60 -14.45 14.84 3.77
CA PRO A 60 -15.56 15.12 4.66
C PRO A 60 -16.70 14.18 4.28
N THR A 61 -17.04 13.22 5.14
CA THR A 61 -18.36 12.61 5.10
C THR A 61 -19.35 13.74 5.26
N HIS A 62 -20.01 14.09 4.16
CA HIS A 62 -21.11 15.04 4.18
C HIS A 62 -22.08 14.61 5.27
N GLU A 63 -22.32 15.54 6.19
CA GLU A 63 -23.35 15.52 7.22
C GLU A 63 -24.65 14.92 6.65
N ASN A 64 -24.88 13.63 6.87
CA ASN A 64 -26.21 13.04 6.76
C ASN A 64 -26.30 11.78 7.64
N SER A 65 -26.25 12.01 8.94
CA SER A 65 -26.78 11.16 10.01
C SER A 65 -26.60 11.99 11.29
N GLY A 66 -27.49 12.91 11.59
CA GLY A 66 -28.83 12.56 12.07
C GLY A 66 -28.72 12.34 13.58
N ALA A 67 -29.26 13.29 14.33
CA ALA A 67 -29.37 13.26 15.77
C ALA A 67 -29.79 11.88 16.30
N ALA A 68 -28.94 11.26 17.12
CA ALA A 68 -29.29 10.07 17.90
C ALA A 68 -28.50 10.07 19.21
N THR A 69 -28.65 11.14 20.00
CA THR A 69 -28.61 11.00 21.45
C THR A 69 -29.97 10.46 21.86
N PRO A 70 -30.10 9.22 22.38
CA PRO A 70 -31.33 8.83 23.03
C PRO A 70 -31.37 9.60 24.35
N ASN A 71 -32.40 10.42 24.52
CA ASN A 71 -32.83 10.85 25.84
C ASN A 71 -33.00 9.60 26.70
N LEU A 72 -32.31 9.54 27.83
CA LEU A 72 -32.78 8.78 28.98
C LEU A 72 -33.31 9.79 29.98
N ASP A 73 -34.61 10.04 29.87
CA ASP A 73 -35.43 10.58 30.94
C ASP A 73 -35.89 9.40 31.80
N GLU A 74 -35.52 9.42 33.08
CA GLU A 74 -36.28 8.80 34.17
C GLU A 74 -36.03 9.66 35.43
N SER A 75 -36.80 10.75 35.51
CA SER A 75 -37.65 11.17 36.63
C SER A 75 -37.12 11.30 38.08
N PHE A 76 -37.71 12.34 38.74
CA PHE A 76 -37.70 12.76 40.14
C PHE A 76 -36.49 13.65 40.55
N THR A 77 -36.65 14.92 40.96
CA THR A 77 -37.66 15.51 41.86
C THR A 77 -37.89 17.01 41.61
N SER A 78 -39.18 17.39 41.53
CA SER A 78 -39.86 18.61 42.01
C SER A 78 -39.09 19.93 42.23
N THR A 79 -39.60 21.05 41.68
CA THR A 79 -40.42 22.07 42.39
C THR A 79 -40.65 23.32 41.50
N ASP A 80 -41.87 23.84 41.57
CA ASP A 80 -42.53 24.89 40.77
C ASP A 80 -41.83 26.25 40.60
N GLY A 81 -42.21 26.99 39.53
CA GLY A 81 -41.99 28.43 39.43
C GLY A 81 -42.19 29.09 38.06
N GLU A 82 -43.44 29.39 37.73
CA GLU A 82 -44.00 30.34 36.73
C GLU A 82 -43.18 31.61 36.37
N SER A 83 -43.12 31.98 35.07
CA SER A 83 -43.26 33.34 34.46
C SER A 83 -42.31 33.65 33.26
N THR A 84 -42.90 33.66 32.06
CA THR A 84 -42.75 34.51 30.83
C THR A 84 -41.51 35.42 30.51
N PRO A 85 -41.30 35.79 29.21
CA PRO A 85 -40.00 36.17 28.61
C PRO A 85 -39.70 37.68 28.61
N ALA A 86 -38.41 38.06 28.52
CA ALA A 86 -38.03 39.44 28.23
C ALA A 86 -36.72 39.57 27.42
N VAL A 87 -36.82 40.40 26.37
CA VAL A 87 -35.74 40.98 25.57
C VAL A 87 -34.84 41.89 26.41
N SER A 88 -33.52 41.78 26.28
CA SER A 88 -32.61 42.95 26.36
C SER A 88 -31.18 42.63 25.86
N THR A 89 -30.75 43.46 24.91
CA THR A 89 -29.39 43.73 24.41
C THR A 89 -28.55 44.48 25.47
N PRO A 90 -27.30 44.93 25.20
CA PRO A 90 -26.00 44.24 25.07
C PRO A 90 -25.03 44.55 26.25
N GLY A 91 -24.00 43.73 26.50
CA GLY A 91 -22.82 44.18 27.26
C GLY A 91 -21.94 43.12 27.93
N SER A 92 -20.70 43.03 27.45
CA SER A 92 -19.48 42.50 28.10
C SER A 92 -19.45 41.00 28.45
N THR A 93 -18.97 40.16 27.53
CA THR A 93 -17.59 39.62 27.53
C THR A 93 -17.16 38.96 28.84
N LEU A 94 -17.24 37.61 28.85
CA LEU A 94 -16.33 36.63 29.47
C LEU A 94 -17.11 35.31 29.71
N GLN A 95 -17.65 34.75 28.64
CA GLN A 95 -18.08 33.35 28.65
C GLN A 95 -16.83 32.51 28.35
N PRO A 96 -16.46 31.53 29.19
CA PRO A 96 -15.31 30.68 28.90
C PRO A 96 -15.53 30.03 27.53
N PRO A 97 -14.54 30.06 26.63
CA PRO A 97 -14.72 29.51 25.29
C PRO A 97 -15.14 28.05 25.45
N ASN A 98 -16.33 27.73 24.97
CA ASN A 98 -16.90 26.40 25.04
C ASN A 98 -15.89 25.43 24.40
N LEU A 99 -15.17 24.67 25.23
CA LEU A 99 -14.01 23.85 24.82
C LEU A 99 -14.41 22.83 23.75
N ALA A 100 -15.67 22.37 23.78
CA ALA A 100 -16.24 21.48 22.77
C ALA A 100 -16.50 22.18 21.43
N GLN A 101 -16.82 23.47 21.43
CA GLN A 101 -16.93 24.27 20.20
C GLN A 101 -15.53 24.62 19.65
N ALA A 102 -14.58 24.94 20.53
CA ALA A 102 -13.20 25.24 20.14
C ALA A 102 -12.50 24.03 19.49
N SER A 103 -12.69 22.82 20.01
CA SER A 103 -12.11 21.59 19.44
C SER A 103 -12.70 21.24 18.06
N ARG A 104 -14.00 21.49 17.84
CA ARG A 104 -14.67 21.35 16.54
C ARG A 104 -14.17 22.37 15.50
N ASN A 105 -13.93 23.61 15.92
CA ASN A 105 -13.41 24.64 15.03
C ASN A 105 -11.94 24.35 14.63
N LEU A 106 -11.14 23.85 15.57
CA LEU A 106 -9.75 23.48 15.33
C LEU A 106 -9.66 22.25 14.43
N SER A 107 -10.49 21.22 14.65
CA SER A 107 -10.53 20.05 13.76
C SER A 107 -10.91 20.43 12.34
N LYS A 108 -11.89 21.34 12.16
CA LYS A 108 -12.28 21.89 10.86
C LYS A 108 -11.14 22.63 10.18
N LEU A 109 -10.44 23.52 10.89
CA LEU A 109 -9.30 24.28 10.35
C LEU A 109 -8.10 23.39 9.98
N VAL A 110 -7.80 22.37 10.79
CA VAL A 110 -6.72 21.40 10.49
C VAL A 110 -7.09 20.58 9.25
N LEU A 111 -8.36 20.19 9.12
CA LEU A 111 -8.86 19.45 7.96
C LEU A 111 -8.80 20.31 6.69
N GLU A 112 -9.24 21.56 6.75
CA GLU A 112 -9.14 22.52 5.64
C GLU A 112 -7.69 22.81 5.24
N ARG A 113 -6.78 22.94 6.21
CA ARG A 113 -5.34 23.12 5.96
C ARG A 113 -4.72 21.90 5.28
N ASN A 114 -5.09 20.69 5.71
CA ASN A 114 -4.62 19.44 5.10
C ASN A 114 -5.15 19.24 3.67
N MET A 115 -6.37 19.72 3.37
CA MET A 115 -6.93 19.77 2.01
C MET A 115 -6.21 20.79 1.11
N ARG A 116 -5.75 21.91 1.68
CA ARG A 116 -5.02 22.95 0.94
C ARG A 116 -3.55 22.59 0.69
N SER A 117 -2.89 21.88 1.62
CA SER A 117 -1.48 21.50 1.47
C SER A 117 -1.27 20.32 0.53
N ASN A 118 -2.27 19.43 0.44
CA ASN A 118 -2.28 18.33 -0.51
C ASN A 118 -3.17 18.74 -1.68
N GLY A 119 -2.62 19.61 -2.55
CA GLY A 119 -3.35 20.24 -3.65
C GLY A 119 -4.29 19.26 -4.36
N PHE A 120 -5.52 19.70 -4.60
CA PHE A 120 -6.50 19.03 -5.43
C PHE A 120 -5.90 18.77 -6.82
N SER A 121 -5.14 17.69 -6.95
CA SER A 121 -4.85 17.13 -8.24
C SER A 121 -6.16 16.51 -8.70
N ASN A 122 -6.74 17.02 -9.79
CA ASN A 122 -7.73 16.29 -10.59
C ASN A 122 -7.15 14.98 -11.19
N ALA A 123 -5.99 14.53 -10.70
CA ALA A 123 -5.40 13.27 -11.03
C ALA A 123 -6.16 12.16 -10.27
N PRO A 124 -6.47 11.04 -10.93
CA PRO A 124 -7.10 9.90 -10.26
C PRO A 124 -6.26 9.44 -9.09
N SER A 125 -6.91 9.17 -7.94
CA SER A 125 -6.27 8.56 -6.77
C SER A 125 -5.51 7.30 -7.20
N ALA A 126 -4.24 7.20 -6.79
CA ALA A 126 -3.40 6.06 -7.12
C ALA A 126 -4.02 4.79 -6.48
N THR A 127 -4.58 3.92 -7.31
CA THR A 127 -5.13 2.61 -6.93
C THR A 127 -4.20 1.52 -7.48
N TYR A 128 -4.24 0.29 -6.94
CA TYR A 128 -3.33 -0.80 -7.35
C TYR A 128 -3.32 -1.00 -8.87
N THR A 129 -4.49 -0.84 -9.47
CA THR A 129 -4.73 -0.95 -10.91
C THR A 129 -4.27 0.26 -11.73
N ASN A 130 -4.12 1.44 -11.12
CA ASN A 130 -3.84 2.70 -11.83
C ASN A 130 -2.38 3.14 -11.75
N ILE A 131 -1.57 2.51 -10.88
CA ILE A 131 -0.11 2.74 -10.84
C ILE A 131 0.58 2.05 -12.02
N GLU A 132 0.02 0.93 -12.47
CA GLU A 132 0.51 0.21 -13.64
C GLU A 132 0.00 0.88 -14.93
N SER A 133 0.78 0.77 -16.00
CA SER A 133 0.40 1.28 -17.32
C SER A 133 -0.95 0.72 -17.77
N ALA A 134 -1.75 1.53 -18.45
CA ALA A 134 -3.02 1.08 -19.02
C ALA A 134 -2.82 -0.18 -19.89
N PRO A 135 -3.74 -1.16 -19.83
CA PRO A 135 -3.64 -2.37 -20.63
C PRO A 135 -3.70 -2.04 -22.13
N SER A 136 -2.93 -2.77 -22.92
CA SER A 136 -2.96 -2.61 -24.37
C SER A 136 -4.21 -3.25 -24.97
N LEU A 137 -4.86 -2.55 -25.90
CA LEU A 137 -5.98 -3.08 -26.70
C LEU A 137 -5.52 -3.61 -28.07
N ALA A 138 -4.23 -3.50 -28.39
CA ALA A 138 -3.68 -3.94 -29.66
C ALA A 138 -3.59 -5.47 -29.72
N HIS A 139 -3.79 -6.03 -30.92
CA HIS A 139 -3.65 -7.47 -31.13
C HIS A 139 -2.20 -7.91 -30.89
N SER A 140 -1.99 -8.84 -29.94
CA SER A 140 -0.65 -9.31 -29.60
C SER A 140 -0.11 -10.22 -30.71
N LYS A 141 1.13 -10.00 -31.14
CA LYS A 141 1.83 -10.96 -31.99
C LYS A 141 2.20 -12.19 -31.17
N HIS A 142 2.03 -13.37 -31.75
CA HIS A 142 2.35 -14.64 -31.09
C HIS A 142 3.71 -15.14 -31.53
N TYR A 143 4.57 -15.40 -30.55
CA TYR A 143 5.89 -15.98 -30.74
C TYR A 143 5.97 -17.33 -30.03
N CYS A 144 6.88 -18.16 -30.49
CA CYS A 144 7.14 -19.47 -29.94
C CYS A 144 7.81 -19.32 -28.58
N ASP A 145 7.30 -20.05 -27.59
CA ASP A 145 7.78 -19.95 -26.21
C ASP A 145 9.19 -20.56 -26.04
N ILE A 146 9.64 -21.39 -26.98
CA ILE A 146 10.94 -22.08 -26.95
C ILE A 146 11.99 -21.33 -27.78
N THR A 147 11.66 -20.97 -29.03
CA THR A 147 12.63 -20.41 -29.99
C THR A 147 12.52 -18.91 -30.22
N GLY A 148 11.40 -18.28 -29.84
CA GLY A 148 11.14 -16.86 -30.09
C GLY A 148 10.75 -16.50 -31.53
N LEU A 149 10.71 -17.47 -32.46
CA LEU A 149 10.19 -17.26 -33.82
C LEU A 149 8.68 -17.00 -33.81
N GLY A 150 8.10 -16.46 -34.88
CA GLY A 150 6.64 -16.33 -34.97
C GLY A 150 5.96 -17.69 -34.79
N ALA A 151 4.88 -17.77 -34.00
CA ALA A 151 4.20 -19.05 -33.75
C ALA A 151 2.75 -19.00 -34.23
N PRO A 152 2.44 -19.60 -35.39
CA PRO A 152 1.08 -19.71 -35.89
C PRO A 152 0.25 -20.76 -35.15
N TYR A 153 0.88 -21.68 -34.40
CA TYR A 153 0.20 -22.82 -33.79
C TYR A 153 0.35 -22.83 -32.25
N THR A 154 -0.65 -23.40 -31.58
CA THR A 154 -0.67 -23.60 -30.12
C THR A 154 -1.09 -25.04 -29.81
N ASP A 155 -0.37 -25.71 -28.91
CA ASP A 155 -0.71 -27.08 -28.49
C ASP A 155 -1.87 -27.06 -27.47
N PRO A 156 -2.98 -27.79 -27.71
CA PRO A 156 -4.14 -27.77 -26.81
C PRO A 156 -3.85 -28.41 -25.45
N LYS A 157 -2.85 -29.30 -25.34
CA LYS A 157 -2.50 -29.98 -24.09
C LYS A 157 -1.65 -29.09 -23.18
N THR A 158 -0.56 -28.55 -23.71
CA THR A 158 0.40 -27.74 -22.93
C THR A 158 0.15 -26.25 -23.00
N ARG A 159 -0.69 -25.76 -23.93
CA ARG A 159 -0.91 -24.32 -24.24
C ARG A 159 0.36 -23.57 -24.67
N LEU A 160 1.41 -24.30 -25.05
CA LEU A 160 2.63 -23.74 -25.62
C LEU A 160 2.43 -23.38 -27.09
N ARG A 161 3.04 -22.26 -27.49
CA ARG A 161 3.07 -21.76 -28.86
C ARG A 161 4.30 -22.29 -29.58
N TYR A 162 4.12 -22.81 -30.80
CA TYR A 162 5.20 -23.40 -31.59
C TYR A 162 5.15 -22.95 -33.06
N HIS A 163 6.31 -22.98 -33.71
CA HIS A 163 6.48 -22.56 -35.11
C HIS A 163 6.34 -23.73 -36.09
N ASP A 164 7.06 -24.82 -35.86
CA ASP A 164 7.15 -25.96 -36.75
C ASP A 164 6.94 -27.31 -36.04
N LYS A 165 6.95 -28.39 -36.82
CA LYS A 165 6.80 -29.76 -36.33
C LYS A 165 7.97 -30.20 -35.43
N GLU A 166 9.17 -29.65 -35.63
CA GLU A 166 10.38 -30.02 -34.88
C GLU A 166 10.24 -29.54 -33.43
N VAL A 167 9.83 -28.27 -33.25
CA VAL A 167 9.52 -27.70 -31.94
C VAL A 167 8.35 -28.45 -31.29
N PHE A 168 7.33 -28.82 -32.06
CA PHE A 168 6.25 -29.65 -31.53
C PHE A 168 6.73 -31.03 -31.05
N GLY A 169 7.67 -31.65 -31.78
CA GLY A 169 8.34 -32.89 -31.36
C GLY A 169 9.06 -32.72 -30.03
N VAL A 170 9.81 -31.63 -29.86
CA VAL A 170 10.47 -31.29 -28.59
C VAL A 170 9.45 -31.15 -27.46
N ILE A 171 8.35 -30.42 -27.68
CA ILE A 171 7.28 -30.23 -26.68
C ILE A 171 6.74 -31.57 -26.16
N ARG A 172 6.65 -32.59 -27.02
CA ARG A 172 6.17 -33.93 -26.63
C ARG A 172 7.18 -34.75 -25.83
N THR A 173 8.45 -34.41 -25.93
CA THR A 173 9.53 -35.03 -25.14
C THR A 173 9.83 -34.30 -23.84
N LEU A 174 9.26 -33.11 -23.62
CA LEU A 174 9.47 -32.35 -22.40
C LEU A 174 9.01 -33.14 -21.17
N GLY A 175 9.82 -33.07 -20.12
CA GLY A 175 9.47 -33.63 -18.82
C GLY A 175 8.24 -32.96 -18.20
N GLN A 176 7.64 -33.63 -17.22
CA GLN A 176 6.52 -33.08 -16.46
C GLN A 176 6.95 -31.78 -15.76
N GLY A 177 6.08 -30.76 -15.77
CA GLY A 177 6.35 -29.45 -15.17
C GLY A 177 7.19 -28.46 -16.01
N VAL A 178 7.92 -28.92 -17.04
CA VAL A 178 8.73 -28.01 -17.88
C VAL A 178 7.84 -27.08 -18.72
N ALA A 179 6.72 -27.61 -19.24
CA ALA A 179 5.76 -26.78 -19.97
C ALA A 179 5.16 -25.67 -19.10
N GLU A 180 4.97 -25.92 -17.81
CA GLU A 180 4.48 -24.94 -16.84
C GLU A 180 5.50 -23.81 -16.61
N GLN A 181 6.79 -24.13 -16.56
CA GLN A 181 7.87 -23.14 -16.45
C GLN A 181 7.93 -22.23 -17.68
N TYR A 182 7.76 -22.77 -18.89
CA TYR A 182 7.67 -21.96 -20.11
C TYR A 182 6.43 -21.05 -20.10
N LEU A 183 5.29 -21.54 -19.60
CA LEU A 183 4.11 -20.71 -19.40
C LEU A 183 4.33 -19.64 -18.33
N GLU A 184 5.09 -19.92 -17.28
CA GLU A 184 5.43 -18.97 -16.21
C GLU A 184 6.31 -17.85 -16.74
N ALA A 185 7.33 -18.19 -17.53
CA ALA A 185 8.18 -17.21 -18.21
C ALA A 185 7.37 -16.28 -19.15
N ARG A 186 6.30 -16.80 -19.78
CA ARG A 186 5.35 -15.99 -20.57
C ARG A 186 4.36 -15.19 -19.71
N GLY A 187 4.19 -15.53 -18.44
CA GLY A 187 3.16 -14.98 -17.57
C GLY A 187 1.75 -15.55 -17.80
N ALA A 188 1.65 -16.74 -18.43
CA ALA A 188 0.40 -17.45 -18.70
C ALA A 188 0.20 -18.71 -17.82
N HIS A 189 1.03 -18.89 -16.80
CA HIS A 189 0.97 -20.03 -15.88
C HIS A 189 -0.24 -19.93 -14.94
N THR A 190 -0.96 -21.04 -14.79
CA THR A 190 -2.08 -21.14 -13.86
C THR A 190 -1.61 -21.81 -12.56
N VAL A 191 -1.40 -21.01 -11.51
CA VAL A 191 -1.14 -21.55 -10.16
C VAL A 191 -2.47 -21.96 -9.54
N LEU A 192 -2.66 -23.25 -9.29
CA LEU A 192 -3.79 -23.74 -8.49
C LEU A 192 -3.63 -23.25 -7.04
N LYS A 193 -4.71 -22.73 -6.46
CA LYS A 193 -4.77 -22.23 -5.08
C LYS A 193 -5.71 -23.08 -4.25
#